data_AF-A0A2D4MEB7-F1
#
_entry.id   AF-A0A2D4MEB7-F1
#
_cell.length_a   1.000
_cell.length_b   1.000
_cell.length_c   1.000
_cell.angle_alpha   90.00
_cell.angle_beta   90.00
_cell.angle_gamma   90.00
#
_symmetry.space_group_name_H-M   'P 1'
#
loop_
_entity.id
_entity.type
_entity.pdbx_description
1 polymer ?
#
loop_
_entity_poly.entity_id
_entity_poly.type
_entity_poly.pdbx_seq_one_letter_code
_entity_poly.pdbx_strand_id
1 'polypeptide(L)'
;DNETQIVEDNHSYYLSRIYSPEEMGAKELWVEVAEANRSQVKIHGILSNTHRQASRVILSFDFPFYGHYLRQVTIATGGFIFMGDVIHRMLTATQYIAPLMANFNPGYSRNSTV
;
A
#
# COMPACT_ATOMS: atom_id res chain seq x y z
N ASP A 1 -21.13 12.12 -22.63
CA ASP A 1 -20.52 10.87 -23.14
C ASP A 1 -19.57 10.33 -22.08
N ASN A 2 -20.07 9.43 -21.23
CA ASN A 2 -19.30 8.75 -20.17
C ASN A 2 -18.99 7.32 -20.63
N GLU A 3 -18.19 7.18 -21.68
CA GLU A 3 -17.69 5.88 -22.12
C GLU A 3 -16.32 5.60 -21.50
N THR A 4 -16.07 4.34 -21.17
CA THR A 4 -14.76 3.90 -20.66
C THR A 4 -13.67 4.11 -21.69
N GLN A 5 -12.59 4.73 -21.25
CA GLN A 5 -11.44 5.02 -22.09
C GLN A 5 -10.30 4.11 -21.68
N ILE A 6 -9.90 3.24 -22.61
CA ILE A 6 -8.68 2.45 -22.49
C ILE A 6 -7.58 3.26 -23.17
N VAL A 7 -6.66 3.79 -22.37
CA VAL A 7 -5.49 4.52 -22.88
C VAL A 7 -4.31 3.57 -22.80
N GLU A 8 -3.97 2.99 -23.94
CA GLU A 8 -2.73 2.22 -24.07
C GLU A 8 -1.57 3.19 -24.24
N ASP A 9 -1.02 3.61 -23.11
CA ASP A 9 0.19 4.41 -23.05
C ASP A 9 1.39 3.51 -23.39
N ASN A 10 2.23 3.92 -24.33
CA ASN A 10 3.32 3.09 -24.91
C ASN A 10 4.53 2.98 -23.96
N HIS A 11 4.27 2.74 -22.67
CA HIS A 11 5.28 2.45 -21.67
C HIS A 11 5.27 0.95 -21.42
N SER A 12 6.43 0.30 -21.59
CA SER A 12 6.59 -1.17 -21.52
C SER A 12 6.24 -1.84 -20.18
N TYR A 13 5.65 -1.10 -19.24
CA TYR A 13 5.50 -1.52 -17.84
C TYR A 13 4.07 -1.51 -17.30
N TYR A 14 3.12 -0.77 -17.89
CA TYR A 14 1.74 -0.75 -17.40
C TYR A 14 0.71 -0.44 -18.49
N LEU A 15 -0.50 -0.97 -18.32
CA LEU A 15 -1.68 -0.63 -19.10
C LEU A 15 -2.61 0.22 -18.23
N SER A 16 -3.00 1.40 -18.72
CA SER A 16 -3.95 2.28 -18.02
C SER A 16 -5.36 2.11 -18.58
N ARG A 17 -6.35 1.94 -17.69
CA ARG A 17 -7.77 1.85 -18.06
C ARG A 17 -8.58 2.75 -17.13
N ILE A 18 -9.44 3.59 -17.71
CA ILE A 18 -10.31 4.50 -16.97
C ILE A 18 -11.75 4.03 -17.14
N TYR A 19 -12.37 3.60 -16.04
CA TYR A 19 -13.73 3.07 -16.04
C TYR A 19 -14.75 4.13 -15.66
N SER A 20 -15.86 4.20 -16.41
CA SER A 20 -16.98 5.09 -16.09
C SER A 20 -17.81 4.56 -14.90
N PRO A 21 -18.40 5.43 -14.06
CA PRO A 21 -19.14 5.01 -12.86
C PRO A 21 -20.34 4.07 -13.12
N GLU A 22 -20.91 4.14 -14.32
CA GLU A 22 -22.10 3.40 -14.74
C GLU A 22 -21.79 1.97 -15.20
N GLU A 23 -20.52 1.64 -15.45
CA GLU A 23 -20.14 0.31 -15.91
C GLU A 23 -20.18 -0.73 -14.80
N MET A 24 -20.75 -1.90 -15.10
CA MET A 24 -20.81 -3.01 -14.15
C MET A 24 -19.43 -3.44 -13.65
N GLY A 25 -18.42 -3.46 -14.53
CA GLY A 25 -17.05 -3.86 -14.18
C GLY A 25 -16.35 -2.86 -13.25
N ALA A 26 -16.76 -1.60 -13.23
CA ALA A 26 -16.18 -0.60 -12.32
C ALA A 26 -16.44 -0.98 -10.85
N LYS A 27 -17.66 -1.45 -10.54
CA LYS A 27 -18.07 -1.86 -9.18
C LYS A 27 -17.21 -3.00 -8.62
N GLU A 28 -16.73 -3.90 -9.46
CA GLU A 28 -15.87 -5.02 -9.04
C GLU A 28 -14.46 -4.57 -8.63
N LEU A 29 -14.01 -3.41 -9.12
CA LEU A 29 -12.71 -2.81 -8.78
C LEU A 29 -12.77 -1.92 -7.54
N TRP A 30 -13.97 -1.51 -7.11
CA TRP A 30 -14.16 -0.74 -5.89
C TRP A 30 -14.11 -1.66 -4.68
N VAL A 31 -13.20 -1.35 -3.75
CA VAL A 31 -13.10 -2.03 -2.47
C VAL A 31 -13.59 -1.09 -1.39
N GLU A 32 -14.72 -1.40 -0.78
CA GLU A 32 -15.17 -0.67 0.41
C GLU A 32 -14.34 -1.12 1.61
N VAL A 33 -13.40 -0.29 2.05
CA VAL A 33 -12.46 -0.62 3.14
C VAL A 33 -13.18 -0.94 4.47
N ALA A 34 -14.36 -0.34 4.69
CA ALA A 34 -15.17 -0.61 5.89
C ALA A 34 -15.83 -2.00 5.86
N GLU A 35 -16.19 -2.49 4.66
CA GLU A 35 -16.81 -3.80 4.43
C GLU A 35 -15.79 -4.89 4.09
N ALA A 36 -14.60 -4.52 3.61
CA ALA A 36 -13.48 -5.38 3.28
C ALA A 36 -12.96 -6.08 4.55
N ASN A 37 -13.69 -7.13 4.92
CA ASN A 37 -13.41 -8.15 5.91
C ASN A 37 -12.63 -7.69 7.15
N ARG A 38 -13.36 -7.44 8.24
CA ARG A 38 -12.82 -7.46 9.61
C ARG A 38 -12.04 -8.76 9.94
N SER A 39 -12.25 -9.83 9.17
CA SER A 39 -11.57 -11.12 9.33
C SER A 39 -10.19 -11.21 8.65
N GLN A 40 -9.90 -10.35 7.66
CA GLN A 40 -8.64 -10.37 6.91
C GLN A 40 -7.65 -9.29 7.36
N VAL A 41 -8.09 -8.34 8.20
CA VAL A 41 -7.22 -7.32 8.79
C VAL A 41 -6.35 -7.95 9.88
N LYS A 42 -5.04 -7.88 9.68
CA LYS A 42 -4.06 -8.29 10.70
C LYS A 42 -3.44 -7.06 11.34
N ILE A 43 -3.91 -6.74 12.54
CA ILE A 43 -3.34 -5.64 13.34
C ILE A 43 -1.93 -6.01 13.78
N HIS A 44 -0.98 -5.12 13.51
CA HIS A 44 0.40 -5.27 13.90
C HIS A 44 0.63 -4.63 15.28
N GLY A 45 0.73 -5.46 16.31
CA GLY A 45 0.85 -5.02 17.70
C GLY A 45 1.99 -4.01 17.96
N ILE A 46 3.20 -4.26 17.47
CA ILE A 46 4.35 -3.34 17.71
C ILE A 46 4.11 -2.00 17.00
N LEU A 47 3.79 -2.03 15.71
CA LEU A 47 3.54 -0.81 14.93
C LEU A 47 2.37 0.00 15.49
N SER A 48 1.33 -0.64 16.01
CA SER A 48 0.17 0.05 16.62
C SER A 48 0.50 0.75 17.95
N ASN A 49 1.62 0.44 18.61
CA ASN A 49 1.89 0.93 19.97
C ASN A 49 3.16 1.77 20.09
N THR A 50 3.93 1.97 19.02
CA THR A 50 5.26 2.57 19.12
C THR A 50 5.50 3.61 18.03
N HIS A 51 6.17 4.70 18.40
CA HIS A 51 6.61 5.73 17.47
C HIS A 51 7.87 5.29 16.71
N ARG A 52 7.97 5.69 15.43
CA ARG A 52 9.16 5.46 14.58
C ARG A 52 9.59 3.99 14.54
N GLN A 53 8.63 3.09 14.41
CA GLN A 53 8.89 1.68 14.18
C GLN A 53 8.65 1.32 12.73
N ALA A 54 9.31 0.24 12.31
CA ALA A 54 9.05 -0.40 11.04
C ALA A 54 9.08 -1.91 11.22
N SER A 55 8.22 -2.62 10.50
CA SER A 55 8.12 -4.07 10.59
C SER A 55 7.98 -4.68 9.21
N ARG A 56 8.57 -5.86 9.06
CA ARG A 56 8.63 -6.58 7.81
C ARG A 56 7.41 -7.48 7.68
N VAL A 57 6.74 -7.39 6.53
CA VAL A 57 5.53 -8.12 6.20
C VAL A 57 5.75 -8.91 4.93
N ILE A 58 5.36 -10.17 4.95
CA ILE A 58 5.37 -11.06 3.78
C ILE A 58 4.05 -10.90 3.05
N LEU A 59 4.13 -10.63 1.76
CA LEU A 59 3.00 -10.50 0.86
C LEU A 59 2.51 -11.89 0.44
N SER A 60 1.19 -12.03 0.26
CA SER A 60 0.59 -13.24 -0.30
C SER A 60 0.70 -13.34 -1.83
N PHE A 61 1.28 -12.33 -2.47
CA PHE A 61 1.41 -12.21 -3.92
C PHE A 61 2.74 -11.55 -4.30
N ASP A 62 3.13 -11.70 -5.56
CA ASP A 62 4.31 -11.05 -6.13
C ASP A 62 3.97 -9.60 -6.50
N PHE A 63 4.56 -8.64 -5.78
CA PHE A 63 4.37 -7.22 -6.05
C PHE A 63 5.45 -6.70 -7.01
N PRO A 64 5.10 -6.24 -8.21
CA PRO A 64 6.07 -5.68 -9.15
C PRO A 64 6.54 -4.29 -8.69
N PHE A 65 7.85 -4.10 -8.61
CA PHE A 65 8.47 -2.82 -8.27
C PHE A 65 9.70 -2.61 -9.16
N TYR A 66 9.65 -1.65 -10.08
CA TYR A 66 10.75 -1.29 -10.99
C TYR A 66 11.58 -2.48 -11.51
N GLY A 67 10.93 -3.40 -12.24
CA GLY A 67 11.60 -4.49 -12.96
C GLY A 67 11.95 -5.73 -12.13
N HIS A 68 11.55 -5.80 -10.85
CA HIS A 68 11.67 -7.00 -10.04
C HIS A 68 10.40 -7.23 -9.20
N TYR A 69 10.24 -8.47 -8.71
CA TYR A 69 9.11 -8.86 -7.88
C TYR A 69 9.51 -8.90 -6.41
N LEU A 70 8.64 -8.35 -5.56
CA LEU A 70 8.80 -8.33 -4.12
C LEU A 70 7.76 -9.24 -3.48
N ARG A 71 8.20 -10.09 -2.56
CA ARG A 71 7.30 -10.85 -1.65
C ARG A 71 7.34 -10.35 -0.22
N GLN A 72 8.12 -9.31 0.02
CA GLN A 72 8.35 -8.81 1.36
C GLN A 72 8.56 -7.31 1.31
N VAL A 73 7.89 -6.61 2.22
CA VAL A 73 7.97 -5.16 2.35
C VAL A 73 8.12 -4.78 3.82
N THR A 74 8.58 -3.57 4.08
CA THR A 74 8.72 -3.06 5.45
C THR A 74 7.75 -1.89 5.64
N ILE A 75 6.76 -2.06 6.51
CA ILE A 75 5.76 -1.03 6.83
C ILE A 75 6.29 -0.18 7.98
N ALA A 76 6.32 1.14 7.82
CA ALA A 76 6.74 2.07 8.85
C ALA A 76 5.56 2.86 9.43
N THR A 77 5.59 3.11 10.73
CA THR A 77 4.59 3.96 11.40
C THR A 77 4.57 5.38 10.87
N GLY A 78 5.61 5.81 10.14
CA GLY A 78 5.65 7.10 9.45
C GLY A 78 4.73 7.20 8.22
N GLY A 79 3.90 6.19 7.92
CA GLY A 79 2.96 6.24 6.80
C GLY A 79 3.60 6.02 5.43
N PHE A 80 4.65 5.20 5.39
CA PHE A 80 5.33 4.79 4.18
C PHE A 80 5.70 3.30 4.23
N ILE A 81 5.93 2.72 3.05
CA ILE A 81 6.33 1.32 2.87
C ILE A 81 7.71 1.34 2.20
N PHE A 82 8.68 0.71 2.84
CA PHE A 82 10.02 0.50 2.30
C PHE A 82 10.07 -0.82 1.51
N MET A 83 10.61 -0.74 0.30
CA MET A 83 10.59 -1.81 -0.70
C MET A 83 11.96 -2.49 -0.87
N GLY A 84 13.02 -1.93 -0.27
CA GLY A 84 14.37 -2.45 -0.42
C GLY A 84 14.64 -3.71 0.41
N ASP A 85 15.62 -4.49 -0.04
CA ASP A 85 16.02 -5.73 0.64
C ASP A 85 16.90 -5.45 1.88
N VAL A 86 17.76 -4.43 1.81
CA VAL A 86 18.66 -4.03 2.89
C VAL A 86 18.02 -2.94 3.75
N ILE A 87 17.77 -3.26 5.03
CA ILE A 87 17.24 -2.29 5.99
C ILE A 87 18.34 -1.30 6.37
N HIS A 88 18.19 -0.05 5.93
CA HIS A 88 19.06 1.06 6.31
C HIS A 88 18.48 1.87 7.48
N ARG A 89 19.33 2.63 8.19
CA ARG A 89 18.90 3.53 9.28
C ARG A 89 17.90 4.59 8.81
N MET A 90 17.95 4.98 7.54
CA MET A 90 17.03 5.91 6.90
C MET A 90 16.21 5.17 5.84
N LEU A 91 15.08 4.59 6.23
CA LEU A 91 14.22 3.82 5.33
C LEU A 91 13.55 4.69 4.23
N THR A 92 13.53 6.00 4.41
CA THR A 92 13.05 6.95 3.40
C THR A 92 14.13 7.39 2.42
N ALA A 93 15.39 7.00 2.63
CA ALA A 93 16.49 7.43 1.76
C ALA A 93 16.50 6.67 0.43
N THR A 94 15.89 5.48 0.39
CA THR A 94 15.97 4.57 -0.75
C THR A 94 14.67 3.80 -0.90
N GLN A 95 14.19 3.62 -2.15
CA GLN A 95 13.17 2.63 -2.53
C GLN A 95 11.97 2.54 -1.57
N TYR A 96 11.13 3.59 -1.54
CA TYR A 96 9.93 3.61 -0.71
C TYR A 96 8.71 4.12 -1.49
N ILE A 97 7.53 3.74 -1.02
CA ILE A 97 6.24 4.29 -1.44
C ILE A 97 5.66 5.02 -0.23
N ALA A 98 5.26 6.29 -0.41
CA ALA A 98 4.77 7.15 0.67
C ALA A 98 3.40 7.74 0.35
N PRO A 99 2.31 7.02 0.66
CA PRO A 99 0.96 7.56 0.49
C PRO A 99 0.66 8.70 1.46
N LEU A 100 1.19 8.66 2.70
CA LEU A 100 0.88 9.64 3.74
C LEU A 100 2.10 10.36 4.33
N MET A 101 3.26 9.68 4.45
CA MET A 101 4.53 10.19 5.01
C MET A 101 4.41 11.35 6.01
N ALA A 102 4.22 11.02 7.28
CA ALA A 102 4.14 12.00 8.36
C ALA A 102 4.71 11.46 9.68
N ASN A 103 4.77 12.31 10.69
CA ASN A 103 5.25 11.94 12.02
C ASN A 103 4.14 11.27 12.86
N PHE A 104 3.47 10.25 12.33
CA PHE A 104 2.41 9.56 13.07
C PHE A 104 2.98 8.80 14.28
N ASN A 105 2.26 8.90 15.40
CA ASN A 105 2.55 8.15 16.61
C ASN A 105 1.28 7.40 17.06
N PRO A 106 1.12 6.13 16.65
CA PRO A 106 -0.06 5.35 17.00
C PRO A 106 -0.13 5.02 18.50
N GLY A 107 0.98 5.14 19.24
CA GLY A 107 0.98 4.98 20.70
C GLY A 107 0.14 6.02 21.47
N TYR A 108 -0.31 7.11 20.83
CA TYR A 108 -1.16 8.11 21.49
C TYR A 108 -2.59 7.64 21.73
N SER A 109 -3.08 6.63 21.02
CA SER A 109 -4.45 6.14 21.19
C SER A 109 -4.54 4.64 20.97
N ARG A 110 -5.31 3.95 21.81
CA ARG A 110 -5.62 2.51 21.62
C ARG A 110 -6.44 2.24 20.36
N ASN A 111 -7.04 3.28 19.76
CA ASN A 111 -7.78 3.17 18.51
C ASN A 111 -6.91 3.47 17.28
N SER A 112 -5.63 3.82 17.46
CA SER A 112 -4.68 3.97 16.36
C SER A 112 -4.07 2.60 16.05
N THR A 113 -4.46 2.02 14.92
CA THR A 113 -4.02 0.70 14.50
C THR A 113 -3.24 0.77 13.20
N VAL A 114 -2.23 -0.09 13.10
CA VAL A 114 -1.41 -0.34 11.91
C VAL A 114 -1.43 -1.84 11.65
#